data_AF-A0A820FI37-F1
#
_entry.id   AF-A0A820FI37-F1
#
_cell.length_a   1.000
_cell.length_b   1.000
_cell.length_c   1.000
_cell.angle_alpha   90.00
_cell.angle_beta   90.00
_cell.angle_gamma   90.00
#
_symmetry.space_group_name_H-M   'P 1'
#
loop_
_entity.id
_entity.type
_entity.pdbx_description
1 polymer ?
#
loop_
_entity_poly.entity_id
_entity_poly.type
_entity_poly.pdbx_seq_one_letter_code
_entity_poly.pdbx_strand_id
1 'polypeptide(L)' 'TMFTLQCLSAKDIRKHSYYPAEDEVLLMAATRFKVIGCLNQGDLHIIQLEETRPPFPLMQPVPVIISPPIDPTSSGK' A
#
# COMPACT_ATOMS: atom_id res chain seq x y z
N THR A 1 20.92 -2.58 -6.70
CA THR A 1 19.90 -2.13 -7.66
C THR A 1 19.00 -1.12 -6.98
N MET A 2 18.71 0.00 -7.64
CA MET A 2 17.79 1.02 -7.17
C MET A 2 16.53 0.97 -8.03
N PHE A 3 15.36 1.05 -7.40
CA PHE A 3 14.08 1.14 -8.09
C PHE A 3 13.52 2.54 -7.96
N THR A 4 13.09 3.13 -9.06
CA THR A 4 12.29 4.37 -9.04
C THR A 4 10.87 4.01 -9.44
N LEU A 5 9.91 4.29 -8.56
CA LEU A 5 8.52 3.87 -8.71
C LEU A 5 7.64 5.08 -9.04
N GLN A 6 6.91 5.01 -10.14
CA GLN A 6 5.75 5.86 -10.40
C GLN A 6 4.51 5.07 -9.99
N CYS A 7 3.93 5.39 -8.83
CA CYS A 7 2.82 4.64 -8.25
C CYS A 7 1.67 5.56 -7.79
N LEU A 8 0.47 4.99 -7.75
CA LEU A 8 -0.79 5.66 -7.41
C LEU A 8 -1.40 5.12 -6.10
N SER A 9 -1.10 3.87 -5.74
CA SER A 9 -1.76 3.16 -4.64
C SER A 9 -0.98 3.12 -3.32
N ALA A 10 0.22 3.71 -3.28
CA ALA A 10 1.07 3.73 -2.10
C ALA A 10 0.39 4.38 -0.89
N LYS A 11 0.60 3.79 0.29
CA LYS A 11 0.07 4.27 1.57
C LYS A 11 1.20 4.78 2.43
N ASP A 12 1.12 6.03 2.85
CA ASP A 12 2.00 6.60 3.88
C ASP A 12 1.76 5.84 5.20
N ILE A 13 2.82 5.21 5.72
CA ILE A 13 2.78 4.49 6.99
C ILE A 13 3.69 5.10 8.06
N ARG A 14 4.23 6.31 7.84
CA ARG A 14 5.19 6.97 8.75
C ARG A 14 4.71 7.00 10.21
N LYS A 15 3.42 7.28 10.41
CA LYS A 15 2.78 7.35 11.73
C LYS A 15 2.67 6.00 12.45
N HIS A 16 2.95 4.91 11.74
CA HIS A 16 2.85 3.53 12.21
C HIS A 16 4.21 2.80 12.11
N SER A 17 5.26 3.48 11.65
CA SER A 17 6.60 2.92 11.54
C SER A 17 7.39 3.11 12.84
N TYR A 18 8.33 2.20 13.10
CA TYR A 18 9.29 2.33 14.20
C TYR A 18 10.28 3.49 13.93
N TYR A 19 10.55 3.80 12.66
CA TYR A 19 11.43 4.88 12.22
C TYR A 19 10.63 5.96 11.47
N PRO A 20 9.90 6.85 12.17
CA PRO A 20 8.99 7.81 11.55
C PRO A 20 9.68 8.91 10.73
N ALA A 21 11.00 9.03 10.83
CA ALA A 21 11.80 9.97 10.04
C ALA A 21 12.06 9.46 8.61
N GLU A 22 11.85 8.16 8.37
CA GLU A 22 11.89 7.60 7.03
C GLU A 22 10.54 7.90 6.35
N ASP A 23 10.55 8.38 5.10
CA ASP A 23 9.33 8.60 4.33
C ASP A 23 8.74 7.28 3.81
N GLU A 24 8.50 6.35 4.73
CA GLU A 24 8.10 4.97 4.44
C GLU A 24 6.66 4.91 3.89
N VAL A 25 6.53 4.22 2.77
CA VAL A 25 5.26 3.94 2.12
C VAL A 25 5.09 2.44 1.91
N LEU A 26 3.86 1.96 2.06
CA LEU A 26 3.49 0.57 1.83
C LEU A 26 2.72 0.42 0.52
N LEU A 27 3.10 -0.58 -0.27
CA LEU A 27 2.37 -1.03 -1.44
C LEU A 27 1.56 -2.27 -1.09
N MET A 28 0.42 -2.44 -1.76
CA MET A 28 -0.33 -3.69 -1.64
C MET A 28 0.50 -4.87 -2.16
N ALA A 29 0.33 -6.03 -1.53
CA ALA A 29 0.87 -7.25 -2.07
C ALA A 29 0.34 -7.50 -3.49
N ALA A 30 1.19 -8.05 -4.35
CA ALA A 30 0.89 -8.28 -5.76
C ALA A 30 0.56 -7.03 -6.60
N THR A 31 0.96 -5.82 -6.17
CA THR A 31 0.98 -4.65 -7.05
C THR A 31 1.85 -4.94 -8.28
N ARG A 32 1.32 -4.62 -9.47
CA ARG A 32 1.99 -4.89 -10.75
C ARG A 32 2.67 -3.65 -11.27
N PHE A 33 3.89 -3.84 -11.75
CA PHE A 33 4.67 -2.78 -12.39
C PHE A 33 5.08 -3.19 -13.80
N LYS A 34 5.20 -2.19 -14.68
CA LYS A 34 5.86 -2.30 -15.97
C LYS A 34 7.22 -1.62 -15.89
N VAL A 35 8.26 -2.27 -16.44
CA VAL A 35 9.56 -1.63 -16.63
C VAL A 35 9.43 -0.60 -17.74
N ILE A 36 9.68 0.66 -17.43
CA ILE A 36 9.63 1.78 -18.38
C ILE A 36 11.01 2.33 -18.73
N GLY A 37 12.05 1.97 -17.96
CA GLY A 37 13.42 2.40 -18.21
C GLY A 37 14.43 1.62 -17.39
N CYS A 38 15.63 1.47 -17.93
CA CYS A 38 16.78 0.90 -17.25
C CYS A 38 17.99 1.80 -17.50
N LEU A 39 18.75 2.09 -16.44
CA LEU A 39 20.01 2.83 -16.53
C LEU A 39 21.08 2.08 -15.72
N ASN A 40 22.19 1.75 -16.39
CA ASN A 40 23.35 1.15 -15.76
C ASN A 40 24.44 2.21 -15.63
N GLN A 41 24.93 2.43 -14.42
CA GLN A 41 25.91 3.47 -14.09
C GLN A 41 26.99 2.86 -13.19
N GLY A 42 28.02 2.28 -13.81
CA GLY A 42 29.01 1.46 -13.10
C GLY A 42 28.35 0.25 -12.43
N ASP A 43 28.54 0.11 -11.12
CA ASP A 43 27.95 -0.96 -10.32
C ASP A 43 26.48 -0.70 -9.94
N LEU A 44 25.96 0.49 -10.22
CA LEU A 44 24.58 0.86 -9.93
C LEU A 44 23.66 0.53 -11.10
N HIS A 45 22.70 -0.35 -10.86
CA HIS A 45 21.59 -0.66 -11.77
C HIS A 45 20.33 0.06 -11.29
N ILE A 46 19.79 0.96 -12.11
CA ILE A 46 18.57 1.72 -11.83
C ILE A 46 17.46 1.21 -12.73
N ILE A 47 16.33 0.79 -12.14
CA ILE A 47 15.16 0.28 -12.85
C ILE A 47 13.98 1.20 -12.57
N GLN A 48 13.41 1.76 -13.62
CA GLN A 48 12.23 2.61 -13.56
C GLN A 48 10.97 1.77 -13.77
N LEU A 49 10.04 1.86 -12.83
CA LEU A 49 8.83 1.06 -12.76
C LEU A 49 7.61 1.97 -12.72
N GLU A 50 6.62 1.69 -13.55
CA GLU A 50 5.31 2.35 -13.53
C GLU A 50 4.24 1.36 -13.06
N GLU A 51 3.45 1.75 -12.06
CA GLU A 51 2.34 0.95 -11.55
C GLU A 51 1.29 0.74 -12.65
N THR A 52 0.84 -0.50 -12.79
CA THR A 52 -0.19 -0.89 -13.76
C THR A 52 -1.40 -1.45 -13.03
N ARG A 53 -2.56 -1.31 -13.66
CA ARG A 53 -3.80 -1.84 -13.09
C ARG A 53 -3.70 -3.37 -12.92
N PRO A 54 -3.98 -3.91 -11.72
CA PRO A 54 -3.99 -5.35 -11.51
C PRO A 54 -5.15 -6.00 -12.27
N PRO A 55 -5.02 -7.26 -12.71
CA PRO A 55 -6.05 -7.95 -13.49
C PRO A 55 -7.25 -8.36 -12.62
N PHE A 56 -7.10 -8.31 -11.30
CA PHE A 56 -8.12 -8.56 -10.30
C PHE A 56 -7.96 -7.56 -9.13
N PRO A 57 -9.00 -7.29 -8.33
CA PRO A 57 -8.88 -6.48 -7.13
C PRO A 57 -7.90 -7.11 -6.12
N LEU A 58 -6.98 -6.30 -5.57
CA LEU A 58 -6.01 -6.77 -4.57
C LEU A 58 -6.59 -6.90 -3.16
N MET A 59 -7.78 -6.33 -2.93
CA MET A 59 -8.48 -6.34 -1.65
C MET A 59 -9.92 -6.74 -1.88
N GLN A 60 -10.43 -7.58 -0.97
CA GLN A 60 -11.87 -7.80 -0.85
C GLN A 60 -12.51 -6.63 -0.07
N PRO A 61 -13.72 -6.19 -0.42
CA PRO A 61 -14.48 -5.26 0.40
C PRO A 61 -14.70 -5.83 1.80
N VAL A 62 -14.57 -5.00 2.83
CA VAL A 62 -14.96 -5.40 4.19
C VAL A 62 -16.49 -5.39 4.25
N PRO A 63 -17.14 -6.51 4.63
CA PRO A 63 -18.59 -6.50 4.82
C PRO A 63 -18.96 -5.55 5.96
N VAL A 64 -19.85 -4.61 5.70
CA VAL A 64 -20.39 -3.73 6.74
C VAL A 64 -21.32 -4.57 7.60
N ILE A 65 -20.83 -5.03 8.75
CA ILE A 65 -21.68 -5.60 9.78
C ILE A 65 -22.35 -4.41 10.46
N ILE A 66 -23.61 -4.15 10.12
CA ILE A 66 -24.43 -3.20 10.87
C ILE A 66 -24.62 -3.83 12.25
N SER A 67 -23.83 -3.41 13.23
CA SER A 67 -24.09 -3.75 14.62
C SER A 67 -25.48 -3.22 14.97
N PRO A 68 -26.37 -4.04 15.57
CA PRO A 68 -27.65 -3.52 16.05
C PRO A 68 -27.37 -2.36 17.01
N PRO A 69 -28.24 -1.33 17.04
CA PRO A 69 -28.08 -0.21 17.95
C PRO A 69 -27.94 -0.74 19.38
N ILE A 70 -26.89 -0.30 20.07
CA ILE A 70 -26.67 -0.61 21.48
C ILE A 70 -27.85 -0.01 22.23
N ASP A 71 -28.75 -0.84 22.74
CA ASP A 71 -29.86 -0.39 23.58
C ASP A 71 -29.27 0.17 24.89
N PRO A 72 -29.43 1.47 25.19
CA PRO A 72 -28.86 2.09 26.39
C PRO A 72 -29.56 1.64 27.68
N THR A 73 -30.57 0.76 27.61
CA THR A 73 -31.41 0.33 28.75
C THR A 73 -31.02 -1.02 29.34
N SER A 74 -29.97 -1.68 28.86
CA SER A 74 -29.39 -2.87 29.50
C SER A 74 -28.57 -2.48 30.75
N SER A 75 -29.22 -1.89 31.75
CA SER A 75 -28.67 -1.84 33.10
C SER A 75 -28.71 -3.26 33.67
N GLY A 76 -27.55 -3.88 33.81
CA GLY A 76 -27.40 -5.13 34.54
C GLY A 76 -27.93 -4.96 35.97
N LYS A 77 -28.87 -5.84 36.35
CA LYS A 77 -29.06 -6.25 37.73
C LYS A 77 -28.15 -7.43 38.01
#